data_AF-A0A9E4QXB2-F1
#
_entry.id   AF-A0A9E4QXB2-F1
#
_cell.length_a   1.000
_cell.length_b   1.000
_cell.length_c   1.000
_cell.angle_alpha   90.00
_cell.angle_beta   90.00
_cell.angle_gamma   90.00
#
_symmetry.space_group_name_H-M   'P 1'
#
loop_
_entity.id
_entity.type
_entity.pdbx_description
1 polymer ?
#
loop_
_entity_poly.entity_id
_entity_poly.type
_entity_poly.pdbx_seq_one_letter_code
_entity_poly.pdbx_strand_id
1 'polypeptide(L)'
;MNSVREPVKEVDRLTQRVNGEDVAQLLAGGPDTVIVLVDNFAFSPRVVTVQKGTTVVWINKETPKHTVTSDDNLFNSETMTVGVSFSFTFDETGTFRLLL
;
A
#
# COMPACT_ATOMS: atom_id res chain seq x y z
N MET A 1 28.54 -16.90 4.47
CA MET A 1 27.16 -17.21 4.01
C MET A 1 26.19 -16.27 4.72
N ASN A 2 25.87 -15.13 4.12
CA ASN A 2 24.85 -14.24 4.69
C ASN A 2 23.49 -14.64 4.12
N SER A 3 22.73 -15.37 4.94
CA SER A 3 21.34 -15.70 4.69
C SER A 3 20.52 -14.41 4.79
N VAL A 4 20.11 -13.88 3.63
CA VAL A 4 19.11 -12.82 3.53
C VAL A 4 17.83 -13.39 4.12
N ARG A 5 17.40 -12.83 5.26
CA ARG A 5 16.13 -13.20 5.88
C ARG A 5 15.01 -12.58 5.06
N GLU A 6 14.15 -13.44 4.55
CA GLU A 6 12.88 -13.09 3.91
C GLU A 6 12.10 -12.08 4.78
N PRO A 7 11.75 -10.88 4.26
CA PRO A 7 11.07 -9.84 5.02
C PRO A 7 9.64 -10.24 5.44
N VAL A 8 9.08 -11.31 4.87
CA VAL A 8 7.66 -11.68 4.99
C VAL A 8 7.31 -12.25 6.38
N LYS A 9 8.25 -12.87 7.10
CA LYS A 9 7.95 -13.48 8.42
C LYS A 9 7.89 -12.50 9.60
N GLU A 10 8.45 -11.30 9.44
CA GLU A 10 8.41 -10.26 10.48
C GLU A 10 7.06 -9.52 10.47
N VAL A 11 6.49 -9.32 9.27
CA VAL A 11 5.20 -8.63 9.07
C VAL A 11 4.05 -9.41 9.74
N ASP A 12 4.05 -10.74 9.67
CA ASP A 12 3.04 -11.60 10.31
C ASP A 12 3.06 -11.57 11.85
N ARG A 13 4.18 -11.15 12.46
CA ARG A 13 4.27 -11.02 13.93
C ARG A 13 3.72 -9.70 14.44
N LEU A 14 3.69 -8.67 13.58
CA LEU A 14 3.23 -7.32 13.93
C LEU A 14 1.73 -7.13 13.68
N THR A 15 1.11 -7.92 12.80
CA THR A 15 -0.33 -7.86 12.50
C THR A 15 -1.24 -8.48 13.57
N GLN A 16 -0.70 -9.15 14.59
CA GLN A 16 -1.51 -9.83 15.62
C GLN A 16 -1.78 -9.02 16.90
N ARG A 17 -1.26 -7.79 17.03
CA ARG A 17 -1.32 -7.04 18.31
C ARG A 17 -1.85 -5.61 18.26
N VAL A 18 -2.31 -5.10 17.11
CA VAL A 18 -2.74 -3.70 17.00
C VAL A 18 -4.18 -3.60 16.50
N ASN A 19 -5.00 -2.88 17.27
CA ASN A 19 -6.33 -2.45 16.84
C ASN A 19 -6.19 -1.54 15.62
N GLY A 20 -7.20 -1.50 14.75
CA GLY A 20 -7.16 -0.91 13.40
C GLY A 20 -6.77 0.58 13.28
N GLU A 21 -6.53 1.28 14.39
CA GLU A 21 -6.01 2.66 14.43
C GLU A 21 -4.48 2.72 14.60
N ASP A 22 -3.86 1.73 15.27
CA ASP A 22 -2.41 1.70 15.56
C ASP A 22 -1.56 1.16 14.38
N VAL A 23 -2.19 0.44 13.44
CA VAL A 23 -1.50 0.02 12.19
C VAL A 23 -1.01 1.21 11.37
N ALA A 24 -1.68 2.36 11.48
CA ALA A 24 -1.30 3.58 10.78
C ALA A 24 -0.02 4.24 11.37
N GLN A 25 0.27 4.01 12.65
CA GLN A 25 1.41 4.63 13.34
C GLN A 25 2.70 3.78 13.30
N LEU A 26 2.62 2.48 13.05
CA LEU A 26 3.80 1.59 12.99
C LEU A 26 4.59 1.66 11.66
N LEU A 27 4.06 2.38 10.66
CA LEU A 27 4.63 2.52 9.32
C LEU A 27 5.51 3.79 9.17
N ALA A 28 6.16 4.23 10.25
CA ALA A 28 6.84 5.53 10.33
C ALA A 28 8.36 5.45 10.66
N GLY A 29 9.05 4.38 10.26
CA GLY A 29 10.46 4.13 10.58
C GLY A 29 11.30 3.48 9.47
N GLY A 30 11.37 4.08 8.27
CA GLY A 30 12.26 3.72 7.15
C GLY A 30 11.76 4.34 5.83
N PRO A 31 12.32 4.03 4.62
CA PRO A 31 11.48 4.06 3.42
C PRO A 31 10.43 2.97 3.62
N ASP A 32 9.39 3.33 4.33
CA ASP A 32 8.37 2.41 4.78
C ASP A 32 7.59 1.91 3.58
N THR A 33 7.12 0.67 3.66
CA THR A 33 6.17 0.13 2.69
C THR A 33 4.79 0.12 3.35
N VAL A 34 3.83 0.79 2.74
CA VAL A 34 2.44 0.78 3.20
C VAL A 34 1.59 -0.04 2.23
N ILE A 35 0.75 -0.92 2.77
CA ILE A 35 -0.17 -1.73 1.98
C ILE A 35 -1.56 -1.11 2.02
N VAL A 36 -2.16 -0.95 0.84
CA VAL A 36 -3.56 -0.57 0.66
C VAL A 36 -4.26 -1.72 -0.08
N LEU A 37 -5.37 -2.19 0.45
CA LEU A 37 -6.16 -3.24 -0.19
C LEU A 37 -7.24 -2.59 -1.05
N VAL A 38 -7.47 -3.16 -2.22
CA VAL A 38 -8.68 -2.92 -3.02
C VAL A 38 -9.63 -4.07 -2.72
N ASP A 39 -10.70 -3.75 -2.01
CA ASP A 39 -11.71 -4.71 -1.58
C ASP A 39 -13.04 -3.97 -1.39
N ASN A 40 -14.16 -4.63 -1.74
CA ASN A 40 -15.49 -4.06 -1.70
C ASN A 40 -15.58 -2.71 -2.46
N PHE A 41 -15.00 -2.65 -3.66
CA PHE A 41 -14.96 -1.48 -4.55
C PHE A 41 -14.36 -0.22 -3.90
N ALA A 42 -13.45 -0.39 -2.95
CA ALA A 42 -12.83 0.72 -2.24
C ALA A 42 -11.37 0.44 -1.87
N PHE A 43 -10.61 1.52 -1.69
CA PHE A 43 -9.33 1.47 -1.00
C PHE A 43 -9.53 1.27 0.51
N SER A 44 -8.75 0.36 1.10
CA SER A 44 -8.73 0.08 2.53
C SER A 44 -7.28 0.05 3.04
N PRO A 45 -6.86 1.03 3.87
CA PRO A 45 -7.63 2.21 4.30
C PRO A 45 -7.89 3.20 3.15
N ARG A 46 -8.93 4.04 3.29
CA ARG A 46 -9.31 5.06 2.29
C ARG A 46 -8.34 6.23 2.21
N VAL A 47 -7.65 6.53 3.30
CA VAL A 47 -6.67 7.60 3.41
C VAL A 47 -5.47 7.05 4.16
N VAL A 48 -4.29 7.33 3.64
CA VAL A 48 -3.01 7.04 4.29
C VAL A 48 -2.20 8.32 4.30
N THR A 49 -1.58 8.62 5.44
CA THR A 49 -0.53 9.65 5.52
C THR A 49 0.81 8.95 5.66
N VAL A 50 1.73 9.25 4.75
CA VAL A 50 3.05 8.60 4.68
C VAL A 50 4.15 9.66 4.64
N GLN A 51 5.37 9.27 5.00
CA GLN A 51 6.53 10.14 4.84
C GLN A 51 6.97 10.15 3.37
N LYS A 52 7.59 11.25 2.93
CA LYS A 52 8.25 11.29 1.61
C LYS A 52 9.26 10.12 1.51
N GLY A 53 9.29 9.46 0.35
CA GLY A 53 10.11 8.26 0.09
C GLY A 53 9.43 6.94 0.48
N THR A 54 8.20 6.99 0.99
CA THR A 54 7.41 5.78 1.28
C THR A 54 6.90 5.14 -0.01
N THR A 55 7.00 3.82 -0.10
CA THR A 55 6.37 3.05 -1.18
C THR A 55 5.00 2.57 -0.74
N VAL A 56 3.96 2.95 -1.48
CA VAL A 56 2.61 2.41 -1.27
C VAL A 56 2.39 1.27 -2.25
N VAL A 57 1.87 0.15 -1.76
CA VAL A 57 1.55 -1.05 -2.52
C VAL A 57 0.04 -1.27 -2.45
N TRP A 58 -0.62 -1.25 -3.59
CA TRP A 58 -2.03 -1.61 -3.72
C TRP A 58 -2.14 -3.07 -4.13
N ILE A 59 -3.09 -3.80 -3.54
CA ILE A 59 -3.37 -5.21 -3.87
C ILE A 59 -4.85 -5.39 -4.13
N ASN A 60 -5.23 -5.90 -5.30
CA ASN A 60 -6.61 -6.26 -5.57
C ASN A 60 -6.97 -7.58 -4.87
N LYS A 61 -7.90 -7.53 -3.91
CA LYS A 61 -8.38 -8.72 -3.17
C LYS A 61 -9.72 -9.25 -3.67
N GLU A 62 -10.32 -8.59 -4.66
CA GLU A 62 -11.61 -8.96 -5.21
C GLU A 62 -11.51 -9.45 -6.66
N THR A 63 -12.57 -10.11 -7.12
CA THR A 63 -12.63 -10.69 -8.48
C THR A 63 -12.77 -9.63 -9.58
N PRO A 64 -13.53 -8.53 -9.39
CA PRO A 64 -13.54 -7.45 -10.36
C PRO A 64 -12.14 -6.90 -10.61
N LYS A 65 -11.89 -6.48 -11.85
CA LYS A 65 -10.62 -5.89 -12.24
C LYS A 65 -10.63 -4.41 -11.91
N HIS A 66 -9.52 -3.92 -11.38
CA HIS A 66 -9.36 -2.53 -10.96
C HIS A 66 -8.07 -1.93 -11.51
N THR A 67 -7.97 -0.61 -11.41
CA THR A 67 -6.75 0.15 -11.62
C THR A 67 -6.47 0.98 -10.39
N VAL A 68 -5.27 1.56 -10.31
CA VAL A 68 -4.98 2.65 -9.39
C VAL A 68 -4.44 3.79 -10.24
N THR A 69 -5.23 4.83 -10.35
CA THR A 69 -4.92 6.00 -11.19
C THR A 69 -4.83 7.23 -10.33
N SER A 70 -3.78 8.02 -10.50
CA SER A 70 -3.67 9.32 -9.83
C SER A 70 -4.45 10.39 -10.60
N ASP A 71 -5.26 11.20 -9.90
CA ASP A 71 -6.08 12.27 -10.49
C ASP A 71 -5.23 13.35 -11.19
N ASP A 72 -4.00 13.53 -10.73
CA ASP A 72 -3.03 14.49 -11.24
C ASP A 72 -2.13 13.92 -12.36
N ASN A 73 -2.46 12.74 -12.88
CA ASN A 73 -1.71 12.03 -13.92
C ASN A 73 -0.27 11.65 -13.54
N LEU A 74 0.06 11.55 -12.25
CA LEU A 74 1.38 11.07 -11.81
C LEU A 74 1.64 9.61 -12.22
N PHE A 75 0.62 8.77 -12.13
CA PHE A 75 0.69 7.38 -12.55
C PHE A 75 -0.68 6.83 -12.92
N ASN A 76 -0.66 5.77 -13.71
CA ASN A 76 -1.79 4.90 -13.96
C ASN A 76 -1.29 3.46 -13.95
N SER A 77 -1.81 2.63 -13.06
CA SER A 77 -1.44 1.22 -13.03
C SER A 77 -1.93 0.51 -14.30
N GLU A 78 -1.33 -0.65 -14.60
CA GLU A 78 -1.99 -1.62 -15.46
C GLU A 78 -3.23 -2.21 -14.75
N THR A 79 -4.05 -2.95 -15.49
CA THR A 79 -5.21 -3.63 -14.93
C THR A 79 -4.78 -4.68 -13.90
N MET A 80 -5.25 -4.54 -12.67
CA MET A 80 -5.00 -5.45 -11.57
C MET A 80 -6.14 -6.47 -11.46
N THR A 81 -5.87 -7.74 -11.75
CA THR A 81 -6.77 -8.85 -11.43
C THR A 81 -6.61 -9.24 -9.95
N VAL A 82 -7.48 -10.13 -9.44
CA VAL A 82 -7.36 -10.66 -8.07
C VAL A 82 -5.92 -11.13 -7.77
N GLY A 83 -5.40 -10.72 -6.61
CA GLY A 83 -4.05 -11.00 -6.15
C GLY A 83 -2.94 -10.16 -6.79
N VAL A 84 -3.21 -9.41 -7.87
CA VAL A 84 -2.21 -8.55 -8.52
C VAL A 84 -2.01 -7.29 -7.70
N SER A 85 -0.75 -6.86 -7.63
CA SER A 85 -0.31 -5.67 -6.92
C SER A 85 0.28 -4.61 -7.84
N PHE A 86 0.13 -3.35 -7.46
CA PHE A 86 0.82 -2.20 -8.05
C PHE A 86 1.55 -1.45 -6.93
N SER A 87 2.69 -0.82 -7.22
CA SER A 87 3.44 -0.06 -6.22
C SER A 87 3.96 1.26 -6.79
N PHE A 88 3.93 2.30 -5.96
CA PHE A 88 4.46 3.62 -6.30
C PHE A 88 5.15 4.25 -5.07
N THR A 89 6.31 4.86 -5.31
CA THR A 89 7.07 5.58 -4.27
C THR A 89 6.75 7.06 -4.34
N PHE A 90 6.22 7.63 -3.25
CA PHE A 90 5.88 9.05 -3.18
C PHE A 90 7.08 9.87 -2.75
N ASP A 91 7.83 10.41 -3.72
CA ASP A 91 9.00 11.27 -3.49
C ASP A 91 8.68 12.76 -3.40
N GLU A 92 7.40 13.12 -3.48
CA GLU A 92 6.90 14.48 -3.31
C GLU A 92 5.91 14.55 -2.16
N THR A 93 5.97 15.65 -1.40
CA THR A 93 5.02 15.91 -0.33
C THR A 93 3.76 16.55 -0.90
N GLY A 94 2.59 16.04 -0.54
CA GLY A 94 1.33 16.58 -1.05
C GLY A 94 0.12 15.73 -0.64
N THR A 95 -1.06 16.12 -1.13
CA THR A 95 -2.26 15.30 -1.07
C THR A 95 -2.57 14.79 -2.47
N PHE A 96 -2.46 13.49 -2.66
CA PHE A 96 -2.71 12.81 -3.93
C PHE A 96 -4.08 12.14 -3.87
N ARG A 97 -4.95 12.46 -4.83
CA ARG A 97 -6.26 11.81 -4.96
C ARG A 97 -6.15 10.69 -5.98
N LEU A 98 -6.73 9.54 -5.65
CA LEU A 98 -6.65 8.34 -6.46
C LEU A 98 -8.04 7.87 -6.87
N LEU A 99 -8.12 7.34 -8.09
CA LEU A 99 -9.26 6.66 -8.66
C LEU A 99 -8.99 5.16 -8.70
N LEU A 100 -10.06 4.38 -8.53
CA LEU A 100 -10.07 2.93 -8.61
C LEU A 100 -10.65 2.45 -9.95
#